data_AF-A0A433PS12-F1
#
_entry.id   AF-A0A433PS12-F1
#
_cell.length_a   1.000
_cell.length_b   1.000
_cell.length_c   1.000
_cell.angle_alpha   90.00
_cell.angle_beta   90.00
_cell.angle_gamma   90.00
#
_symmetry.space_group_name_H-M   'P 1'
#
loop_
_entity.id
_entity.type
_entity.pdbx_description
1 polymer ?
#
loop_
_entity_poly.entity_id
_entity_poly.type
_entity_poly.pdbx_seq_one_letter_code
_entity_poly.pdbx_strand_id
1 'polypeptide(L)'
;MDSNRDVVTYVPWLRRTKLTISFDHQKMKYAQTFTTLNKAKDAQTMFASSLKKQSEKQLEHIRQLLEREKNLNGQLTNLERELTSTNGALEVHKTKVTDLTQQNTEMKQKIASSDNRFTELQKLLKDKTRSLEEEIHSRRRAEEEVDSLKRKVESLTKVENPAEQKLVKECEELRTLLKCNSCNTRLKSHLLLRCMHTFCKQCIDSRIDTRQRKCPNCGDSFGIGDVRQFYL
;
A
#
# COMPACT_ATOMS: atom_id res chain seq x y z
N MET A 1 60.33 48.16 -150.00
CA MET A 1 60.92 49.46 -149.64
C MET A 1 60.32 49.80 -148.28
N ASP A 2 60.92 49.27 -147.22
CA ASP A 2 61.80 50.01 -146.30
C ASP A 2 60.98 51.05 -145.51
N SER A 3 60.81 51.00 -144.19
CA SER A 3 61.85 50.78 -143.19
C SER A 3 61.26 50.29 -141.86
N ASN A 4 62.02 49.38 -141.28
CA ASN A 4 61.95 48.82 -139.94
C ASN A 4 62.35 49.89 -138.90
N ARG A 5 61.54 50.11 -137.84
CA ARG A 5 61.99 50.38 -136.46
C ARG A 5 60.83 50.63 -135.49
N ASP A 6 61.09 50.24 -134.24
CA ASP A 6 60.37 50.61 -133.01
C ASP A 6 59.28 49.67 -132.49
N VAL A 7 59.56 48.36 -132.53
CA VAL A 7 58.93 47.37 -131.63
C VAL A 7 59.72 47.26 -130.31
N VAL A 8 60.21 48.34 -129.70
CA VAL A 8 60.93 48.23 -128.41
C VAL A 8 60.81 49.50 -127.52
N THR A 9 59.63 50.11 -127.35
CA THR A 9 59.48 51.18 -126.33
C THR A 9 58.15 51.22 -125.57
N TYR A 10 57.12 50.47 -125.98
CA TYR A 10 55.80 50.47 -125.30
C TYR A 10 55.70 49.52 -124.07
N VAL A 11 56.70 48.66 -123.87
CA VAL A 11 56.67 47.57 -122.88
C VAL A 11 56.84 48.04 -121.42
N PRO A 12 57.68 49.05 -121.10
CA PRO A 12 57.92 49.47 -119.71
C PRO A 12 56.76 50.24 -119.06
N TRP A 13 56.07 51.12 -119.80
CA TRP A 13 54.94 51.92 -119.27
C TRP A 13 53.71 51.04 -118.99
N LEU A 14 53.37 50.13 -119.91
CA LEU A 14 52.31 49.13 -119.74
C LEU A 14 52.61 48.13 -118.60
N ARG A 15 53.89 47.74 -118.42
CA ARG A 15 54.30 46.93 -117.26
C ARG A 15 54.15 47.70 -115.95
N ARG A 16 54.52 48.99 -115.92
CA ARG A 16 54.44 49.84 -114.73
C ARG A 16 52.99 50.10 -114.31
N THR A 17 52.10 50.43 -115.25
CA THR A 17 50.65 50.58 -114.99
C THR A 17 50.00 49.28 -114.56
N LYS A 18 50.35 48.13 -115.18
CA LYS A 18 49.88 46.80 -114.74
C LYS A 18 50.37 46.44 -113.32
N LEU A 19 51.60 46.81 -112.96
CA LEU A 19 52.14 46.62 -111.61
C LEU A 19 51.42 47.49 -110.58
N THR A 20 51.15 48.75 -110.91
CA THR A 20 50.41 49.69 -110.03
C THR A 20 48.97 49.23 -109.81
N ILE A 21 48.25 48.83 -110.86
CA ILE A 21 46.89 48.28 -110.74
C ILE A 21 46.87 46.99 -109.91
N SER A 22 47.86 46.10 -110.10
CA SER A 22 47.99 44.88 -109.29
C SER A 22 48.27 45.19 -107.82
N PHE A 23 49.10 46.20 -107.54
CA PHE A 23 49.40 46.66 -106.19
C PHE A 23 48.19 47.30 -105.53
N ASP A 24 47.45 48.15 -106.23
CA ASP A 24 46.23 48.78 -105.74
C ASP A 24 45.12 47.74 -105.49
N HIS A 25 44.97 46.74 -106.37
CA HIS A 25 44.06 45.61 -106.15
C HIS A 25 44.43 44.79 -104.92
N GLN A 26 45.73 44.53 -104.71
CA GLN A 26 46.20 43.89 -103.48
C GLN A 26 45.91 44.76 -102.26
N LYS A 27 46.20 46.06 -102.31
CA LYS A 27 45.93 47.02 -101.23
C LYS A 27 44.44 47.09 -100.88
N MET A 28 43.55 47.10 -101.88
CA MET A 28 42.10 47.04 -101.69
C MET A 28 41.66 45.72 -101.04
N LYS A 29 42.19 44.58 -101.49
CA LYS A 29 41.94 43.27 -100.86
C LYS A 29 42.40 43.25 -99.40
N TYR A 30 43.60 43.74 -99.10
CA TYR A 30 44.10 43.84 -97.73
C TYR A 30 43.25 44.77 -96.86
N ALA A 31 42.81 45.92 -97.37
CA ALA A 31 41.91 46.81 -96.64
C ALA A 31 40.54 46.14 -96.36
N GLN A 32 40.01 45.40 -97.33
CA GLN A 32 38.74 44.67 -97.19
C GLN A 32 38.85 43.48 -96.22
N THR A 33 39.96 42.73 -96.24
CA THR A 33 40.19 41.65 -95.27
C THR A 33 40.43 42.22 -93.87
N PHE A 34 41.22 43.29 -93.74
CA PHE A 34 41.47 43.95 -92.46
C PHE A 34 40.18 44.49 -91.81
N THR A 35 39.31 45.13 -92.59
CA THR A 35 38.01 45.61 -92.08
C THR A 35 37.08 44.46 -91.68
N THR A 36 37.07 43.36 -92.43
CA THR A 36 36.29 42.16 -92.08
C THR A 36 36.80 41.49 -90.81
N LEU A 37 38.13 41.38 -90.66
CA LEU A 37 38.77 40.84 -89.46
C LEU A 37 38.52 41.72 -88.23
N ASN A 38 38.56 43.05 -88.37
CA ASN A 38 38.20 43.95 -87.26
C ASN A 38 36.73 43.80 -86.86
N LYS A 39 35.80 43.72 -87.83
CA LYS A 39 34.38 43.44 -87.52
C LYS A 39 34.20 42.10 -86.81
N ALA A 40 34.91 41.06 -87.23
CA ALA A 40 34.87 39.75 -86.59
C ALA A 40 35.45 39.81 -85.17
N LYS A 41 36.56 40.52 -84.97
CA LYS A 41 37.15 40.78 -83.64
C LYS A 41 36.18 41.52 -82.74
N ASP A 42 35.54 42.58 -83.24
CA ASP A 42 34.58 43.39 -82.48
C ASP A 42 33.32 42.59 -82.12
N ALA A 43 32.83 41.76 -83.04
CA ALA A 43 31.75 40.81 -82.74
C ALA A 43 32.18 39.81 -81.64
N GLN A 44 33.38 39.23 -81.75
CA GLN A 44 33.91 38.30 -80.76
C GLN A 44 34.11 38.95 -79.38
N THR A 45 34.60 40.19 -79.31
CA THR A 45 34.75 40.91 -78.03
C THR A 45 33.39 41.22 -77.41
N MET A 46 32.38 41.60 -78.21
CA MET A 46 31.00 41.75 -77.75
C MET A 46 30.43 40.44 -77.21
N PHE A 47 30.59 39.32 -77.92
CA PHE A 47 30.15 38.00 -77.46
C PHE A 47 30.84 37.57 -76.16
N ALA A 48 32.17 37.72 -76.07
CA ALA A 48 32.93 37.43 -74.86
C ALA A 48 32.47 38.28 -73.67
N SER A 49 32.18 39.56 -73.89
CA SER A 49 31.65 40.44 -72.84
C SER A 49 30.25 40.02 -72.36
N SER A 50 29.39 39.56 -73.27
CA SER A 50 28.05 39.09 -72.95
C SER A 50 28.08 37.78 -72.16
N LEU A 51 28.90 36.82 -72.62
CA LEU A 51 29.13 35.55 -71.91
C LEU A 51 29.73 35.79 -70.51
N LYS A 52 30.67 36.74 -70.38
CA LYS A 52 31.22 37.12 -69.08
C LYS A 52 30.15 37.64 -68.13
N LYS A 53 29.30 38.57 -68.58
CA LYS A 53 28.15 39.07 -67.79
C LYS A 53 27.17 37.96 -67.40
N GLN A 54 26.92 37.01 -68.30
CA GLN A 54 26.07 35.86 -68.02
C GLN A 54 26.69 34.93 -66.97
N SER A 55 27.99 34.65 -67.09
CA SER A 55 28.75 33.85 -66.11
C SER A 55 28.74 34.51 -64.73
N GLU A 56 28.96 35.82 -64.65
CA GLU A 56 28.89 36.59 -63.40
C GLU A 56 27.51 36.50 -62.74
N LYS A 57 26.41 36.61 -63.52
CA LYS A 57 25.05 36.41 -63.02
C LYS A 57 24.81 34.99 -62.52
N GLN A 58 25.27 33.98 -63.25
CA GLN A 58 25.13 32.58 -62.84
C GLN A 58 25.89 32.29 -61.55
N LEU A 59 27.11 32.82 -61.40
CA LEU A 59 27.89 32.69 -60.16
C LEU A 59 27.16 33.34 -58.97
N GLU A 60 26.54 34.50 -59.16
CA GLU A 60 25.76 35.15 -58.09
C GLU A 60 24.52 34.32 -57.71
N HIS A 61 23.81 33.76 -58.69
CA HIS A 61 22.70 32.84 -58.40
C HIS A 61 23.17 31.59 -57.65
N ILE A 62 24.32 31.01 -58.01
CA ILE A 62 24.91 29.86 -57.30
C ILE A 62 25.21 30.23 -55.84
N ARG A 63 25.81 31.42 -55.58
CA ARG A 63 26.06 31.88 -54.20
C ARG A 63 24.77 32.00 -53.39
N GLN A 64 23.72 32.58 -53.97
CA GLN A 64 22.42 32.71 -53.31
C GLN A 64 21.80 31.35 -52.98
N LEU A 65 21.92 30.38 -53.88
CA LEU A 65 21.44 29.02 -53.66
C LEU A 65 22.21 28.32 -52.54
N LEU A 66 23.55 28.45 -52.51
CA LEU A 66 24.39 27.88 -51.46
C LEU A 66 24.09 28.47 -50.08
N GLU A 67 23.88 29.79 -49.98
CA GLU A 67 23.51 30.42 -48.71
C GLU A 67 22.12 29.99 -48.26
N ARG A 68 21.17 29.85 -49.19
CA ARG A 68 19.83 29.32 -48.90
C ARG A 68 19.90 27.87 -48.42
N GLU A 69 20.69 27.02 -49.07
CA GLU A 69 20.91 25.63 -48.66
C GLU A 69 21.50 25.56 -47.26
N LYS A 70 22.53 26.35 -46.97
CA LYS A 70 23.13 26.45 -45.64
C LYS A 70 22.12 26.88 -44.58
N ASN A 71 21.29 27.89 -44.87
CA ASN A 71 20.24 28.32 -43.95
C ASN A 71 19.17 27.24 -43.72
N LEU A 72 18.74 26.55 -44.78
CA LEU A 72 17.78 25.45 -44.67
C LEU A 72 18.34 24.28 -43.86
N ASN A 73 19.61 23.91 -44.07
CA ASN A 73 20.29 22.89 -43.26
C ASN A 73 20.37 23.29 -41.78
N GLY A 74 20.64 24.56 -41.50
CA GLY A 74 20.58 25.11 -40.13
C GLY A 74 19.19 25.01 -39.50
N GLN A 75 18.13 25.26 -40.27
CA GLN A 75 16.74 25.09 -39.80
C GLN A 75 16.39 23.63 -39.55
N LEU A 76 16.79 22.72 -40.45
CA LEU A 76 16.56 21.28 -40.30
C LEU A 76 17.21 20.74 -39.02
N THR A 77 18.49 21.04 -38.79
CA THR A 77 19.19 20.62 -37.57
C THR A 77 18.55 21.14 -36.28
N ASN A 78 18.03 22.38 -36.28
CA ASN A 78 17.29 22.91 -35.15
C ASN A 78 15.97 22.17 -34.90
N LEU A 79 15.20 21.91 -35.97
CA LEU A 79 13.94 21.16 -35.89
C LEU A 79 14.17 19.71 -35.44
N GLU A 80 15.23 19.05 -35.89
CA GLU A 80 15.62 17.71 -35.44
C GLU A 80 15.94 17.68 -33.94
N ARG A 81 16.63 18.71 -33.45
CA ARG A 81 16.90 18.86 -32.00
C ARG A 81 15.63 19.12 -31.20
N GLU A 82 14.71 19.93 -31.70
CA GLU A 82 13.42 20.17 -31.04
C GLU A 82 12.55 18.90 -31.05
N LEU A 83 12.54 18.15 -32.16
CA LEU A 83 11.81 16.90 -32.28
C LEU A 83 12.33 15.85 -31.30
N THR A 84 13.65 15.69 -31.18
CA THR A 84 14.26 14.76 -30.23
C THR A 84 13.96 15.16 -28.78
N SER A 85 14.05 16.44 -28.45
CA SER A 85 13.71 16.97 -27.11
C SER A 85 12.24 16.74 -26.75
N THR A 86 11.33 17.11 -27.66
CA THR A 86 9.88 16.96 -27.45
C THR A 86 9.45 15.49 -27.36
N ASN A 87 10.03 14.60 -28.18
CA ASN A 87 9.81 13.17 -28.06
C ASN A 87 10.31 12.61 -26.72
N GLY A 88 11.48 13.05 -26.26
CA GLY A 88 11.98 12.67 -24.93
C GLY A 88 11.02 13.07 -23.81
N ALA A 89 10.53 14.32 -23.84
CA ALA A 89 9.54 14.79 -22.87
C ALA A 89 8.21 14.01 -22.97
N LEU A 90 7.75 13.69 -24.18
CA LEU A 90 6.53 12.91 -24.40
C LEU A 90 6.64 11.51 -23.78
N GLU A 91 7.75 10.82 -23.93
CA GLU A 91 7.95 9.49 -23.32
C GLU A 91 7.98 9.55 -21.78
N VAL A 92 8.59 10.60 -21.21
CA VAL A 92 8.52 10.84 -19.76
C VAL A 92 7.07 11.09 -19.30
N HIS A 93 6.30 11.87 -20.04
CA HIS A 93 4.90 12.10 -19.70
C HIS A 93 4.04 10.84 -19.86
N LYS A 94 4.26 10.02 -20.89
CA LYS A 94 3.57 8.73 -21.06
C LYS A 94 3.82 7.80 -19.87
N THR A 95 5.08 7.63 -19.48
CA THR A 95 5.44 6.80 -18.32
C THR A 95 4.84 7.35 -17.03
N LYS A 96 4.78 8.68 -16.87
CA LYS A 96 4.13 9.29 -15.70
C LYS A 96 2.61 9.09 -15.68
N VAL A 97 1.95 9.16 -16.82
CA VAL A 97 0.52 8.87 -16.95
C VAL A 97 0.22 7.43 -16.57
N THR A 98 1.03 6.46 -17.01
CA THR A 98 0.85 5.05 -16.64
C THR A 98 1.03 4.82 -15.14
N ASP A 99 2.07 5.41 -14.53
CA ASP A 99 2.32 5.33 -13.08
C ASP A 99 1.15 5.93 -12.27
N LEU A 100 0.72 7.14 -12.61
CA LEU A 100 -0.41 7.80 -11.94
C LEU A 100 -1.72 7.04 -12.13
N THR A 101 -1.94 6.42 -13.29
CA THR A 101 -3.12 5.60 -13.55
C THR A 101 -3.10 4.36 -12.66
N GLN A 102 -1.97 3.67 -12.56
CA GLN A 102 -1.81 2.52 -11.67
C GLN A 102 -2.05 2.91 -10.21
N GLN A 103 -1.41 3.97 -9.72
CA GLN A 103 -1.60 4.46 -8.35
C GLN A 103 -3.08 4.79 -8.06
N ASN A 104 -3.77 5.41 -9.01
CA ASN A 104 -5.20 5.71 -8.87
C ASN A 104 -6.04 4.43 -8.78
N THR A 105 -5.75 3.41 -9.58
CA THR A 105 -6.43 2.11 -9.48
C THR A 105 -6.20 1.42 -8.14
N GLU A 106 -4.96 1.43 -7.63
CA GLU A 106 -4.63 0.86 -6.32
C GLU A 106 -5.33 1.59 -5.18
N MET A 107 -5.37 2.93 -5.22
CA MET A 107 -6.08 3.72 -4.22
C MET A 107 -7.59 3.46 -4.23
N LYS A 108 -8.20 3.33 -5.42
CA LYS A 108 -9.62 2.94 -5.54
C LYS A 108 -9.90 1.57 -4.95
N GLN A 109 -9.03 0.59 -5.18
CA GLN A 109 -9.16 -0.74 -4.58
C GLN A 109 -9.05 -0.69 -3.05
N LYS A 110 -8.10 0.09 -2.51
CA LYS A 110 -7.96 0.30 -1.05
C LYS A 110 -9.21 0.92 -0.45
N ILE A 111 -9.76 1.97 -1.07
CA ILE A 111 -11.01 2.61 -0.62
C ILE A 111 -12.15 1.59 -0.60
N ALA A 112 -12.37 0.86 -1.69
CA ALA A 112 -13.42 -0.15 -1.76
C ALA A 112 -13.26 -1.24 -0.68
N SER A 113 -12.03 -1.71 -0.42
CA SER A 113 -11.76 -2.69 0.62
C SER A 113 -12.03 -2.14 2.04
N SER A 114 -11.67 -0.89 2.30
CA SER A 114 -11.93 -0.21 3.56
C SER A 114 -13.41 0.03 3.78
N ASP A 115 -14.14 0.42 2.74
CA ASP A 115 -15.59 0.61 2.79
C ASP A 115 -16.32 -0.70 3.10
N ASN A 116 -15.94 -1.79 2.43
CA ASN A 116 -16.48 -3.12 2.74
C ASN A 116 -16.23 -3.49 4.21
N ARG A 117 -14.99 -3.32 4.69
CA ARG A 117 -14.65 -3.59 6.09
C ARG A 117 -15.41 -2.70 7.07
N PHE A 118 -15.63 -1.43 6.72
CA PHE A 118 -16.43 -0.51 7.52
C PHE A 118 -17.88 -0.97 7.62
N THR A 119 -18.50 -1.39 6.50
CA THR A 119 -19.87 -1.91 6.50
C THR A 119 -20.01 -3.19 7.33
N GLU A 120 -19.03 -4.10 7.26
CA GLU A 120 -19.01 -5.32 8.10
C GLU A 120 -18.89 -4.98 9.58
N LEU A 121 -17.97 -4.09 9.95
CA LEU A 121 -17.81 -3.63 11.33
C LEU A 121 -19.06 -2.93 11.86
N GLN A 122 -19.72 -2.12 11.02
CA GLN A 122 -20.96 -1.45 11.38
C GLN A 122 -22.09 -2.47 11.63
N LYS A 123 -22.17 -3.52 10.80
CA LYS A 123 -23.13 -4.62 11.00
C LYS A 123 -22.83 -5.38 12.29
N LEU A 124 -21.56 -5.75 12.52
CA LEU A 124 -21.13 -6.44 13.72
C LEU A 124 -21.43 -5.62 14.99
N LEU A 125 -21.19 -4.31 14.94
CA LEU A 125 -21.50 -3.40 16.04
C LEU A 125 -22.99 -3.42 16.36
N LYS A 126 -23.87 -3.31 15.34
CA LYS A 126 -25.33 -3.42 15.52
C LYS A 126 -25.75 -4.75 16.14
N ASP A 127 -25.21 -5.86 15.65
CA ASP A 127 -25.52 -7.19 16.19
C ASP A 127 -25.05 -7.34 17.65
N LYS A 128 -23.88 -6.80 17.99
CA LYS A 128 -23.37 -6.79 19.37
C LYS A 128 -24.18 -5.88 20.28
N THR A 129 -24.60 -4.71 19.82
CA THR A 129 -25.50 -3.83 20.57
C THR A 129 -26.82 -4.55 20.88
N ARG A 130 -27.44 -5.19 19.89
CA ARG A 130 -28.67 -5.99 20.12
C ARG A 130 -28.44 -7.11 21.15
N SER A 131 -27.36 -7.88 21.00
CA SER A 131 -27.04 -8.96 21.93
C SER A 131 -26.78 -8.47 23.36
N LEU A 132 -26.14 -7.31 23.52
CA LEU A 132 -25.95 -6.68 24.82
C LEU A 132 -27.28 -6.23 25.44
N GLU A 133 -28.19 -5.66 24.65
CA GLU A 133 -29.53 -5.27 25.12
C GLU A 133 -30.34 -6.50 25.57
N GLU A 134 -30.29 -7.59 24.82
CA GLU A 134 -30.92 -8.87 25.17
C GLU A 134 -30.35 -9.43 26.49
N GLU A 135 -29.03 -9.42 26.66
CA GLU A 135 -28.37 -9.86 27.90
C GLU A 135 -28.72 -8.97 29.10
N ILE A 136 -28.76 -7.65 28.92
CA ILE A 136 -29.18 -6.72 29.97
C ILE A 136 -30.62 -7.04 30.42
N HIS A 137 -31.52 -7.28 29.46
CA HIS A 137 -32.90 -7.65 29.78
C HIS A 137 -32.98 -9.02 30.46
N SER A 138 -32.20 -10.01 30.00
CA SER A 138 -32.15 -11.34 30.60
C SER A 138 -31.65 -11.29 32.04
N ARG A 139 -30.53 -10.59 32.27
CA ARG A 139 -29.93 -10.36 33.58
C ARG A 139 -30.93 -9.71 34.54
N ARG A 140 -31.64 -8.68 34.09
CA ARG A 140 -32.64 -7.98 34.93
C ARG A 140 -33.76 -8.93 35.38
N ARG A 141 -34.27 -9.79 34.50
CA ARG A 141 -35.28 -10.80 34.88
C ARG A 141 -34.74 -11.80 35.90
N ALA A 142 -33.51 -12.26 35.72
CA ALA A 142 -32.87 -13.16 36.68
C ALA A 142 -32.63 -12.48 38.04
N GLU A 143 -32.24 -11.20 38.06
CA GLU A 143 -32.11 -10.41 39.29
C GLU A 143 -33.46 -10.28 40.02
N GLU A 144 -34.55 -9.98 39.29
CA GLU A 144 -35.91 -9.93 39.85
C GLU A 144 -36.37 -11.29 40.42
N GLU A 145 -36.03 -12.39 39.77
CA GLU A 145 -36.32 -13.75 40.25
C GLU A 145 -35.52 -14.09 41.51
N VAL A 146 -34.22 -13.75 41.53
CA VAL A 146 -33.36 -13.94 42.71
C VAL A 146 -33.91 -13.16 43.90
N ASP A 147 -34.33 -11.91 43.72
CA ASP A 147 -34.90 -11.11 44.79
C ASP A 147 -36.26 -11.66 45.27
N SER A 148 -37.09 -12.17 44.36
CA SER A 148 -38.34 -12.87 44.71
C SER A 148 -38.08 -14.13 45.55
N LEU A 149 -37.11 -14.95 45.14
CA LEU A 149 -36.71 -16.16 45.87
C LEU A 149 -36.11 -15.83 47.23
N LYS A 150 -35.26 -14.80 47.32
CA LYS A 150 -34.72 -14.32 48.61
C LYS A 150 -35.84 -13.93 49.57
N ARG A 151 -36.84 -13.17 49.11
CA ARG A 151 -38.01 -12.81 49.93
C ARG A 151 -38.81 -14.04 50.37
N LYS A 152 -39.00 -15.03 49.49
CA LYS A 152 -39.66 -16.30 49.84
C LYS A 152 -38.89 -17.08 50.89
N VAL A 153 -37.57 -17.22 50.72
CA VAL A 153 -36.69 -17.88 51.70
C VAL A 153 -36.77 -17.15 53.03
N GLU A 154 -36.63 -15.83 53.05
CA GLU A 154 -36.68 -15.03 54.28
C GLU A 154 -38.03 -15.18 55.00
N SER A 155 -39.14 -15.18 54.25
CA SER A 155 -40.49 -15.43 54.79
C SER A 155 -40.61 -16.84 55.38
N LEU A 156 -40.11 -17.88 54.70
CA LEU A 156 -40.15 -19.25 55.20
C LEU A 156 -39.28 -19.42 56.45
N THR A 157 -38.12 -18.76 56.52
CA THR A 157 -37.25 -18.81 57.69
C THR A 157 -37.78 -18.01 58.89
N LYS A 158 -38.59 -16.96 58.67
CA LYS A 158 -39.21 -16.18 59.75
C LYS A 158 -40.43 -16.86 60.36
N VAL A 159 -41.05 -17.82 59.66
CA VAL A 159 -42.08 -18.68 60.25
C VAL A 159 -41.38 -19.74 61.08
N GLU A 160 -40.86 -19.34 62.24
CA GLU A 160 -40.47 -20.28 63.27
C GLU A 160 -41.74 -20.98 63.74
N ASN A 161 -41.96 -22.23 63.32
CA ASN A 161 -43.09 -23.00 63.78
C ASN A 161 -42.92 -23.23 65.29
N PRO A 162 -43.81 -22.70 66.15
CA PRO A 162 -43.65 -22.83 67.60
C PRO A 162 -43.64 -24.30 68.06
N ALA A 163 -44.28 -25.19 67.29
CA ALA A 163 -44.22 -26.63 67.52
C ALA A 163 -42.83 -27.21 67.20
N GLU A 164 -42.18 -26.73 66.13
CA GLU A 164 -40.84 -27.18 65.74
C GLU A 164 -39.78 -26.70 66.73
N GLN A 165 -39.86 -25.45 67.21
CA GLN A 165 -38.99 -24.97 68.29
C GLN A 165 -39.17 -25.75 69.59
N LYS A 166 -40.42 -26.11 69.95
CA LYS A 166 -40.68 -26.97 71.11
C LYS A 166 -40.08 -28.35 70.92
N LEU A 167 -40.24 -28.97 69.74
CA LEU A 167 -39.66 -30.27 69.44
C LEU A 167 -38.13 -30.26 69.43
N VAL A 168 -37.50 -29.20 68.94
CA VAL A 168 -36.04 -29.04 68.99
C VAL A 168 -35.56 -28.95 70.44
N LYS A 169 -36.21 -28.13 71.27
CA LYS A 169 -35.89 -28.03 72.71
C LYS A 169 -36.09 -29.37 73.43
N GLU A 170 -37.19 -30.05 73.18
CA GLU A 170 -37.47 -31.36 73.75
C GLU A 170 -36.43 -32.40 73.32
N CYS A 171 -36.03 -32.40 72.04
CA CYS A 171 -34.94 -33.26 71.55
C CYS A 171 -33.60 -32.94 72.23
N GLU A 172 -33.30 -31.66 72.47
CA GLU A 172 -32.09 -31.26 73.19
C GLU A 172 -32.13 -31.71 74.64
N GLU A 173 -33.25 -31.49 75.35
CA GLU A 173 -33.47 -31.96 76.72
C GLU A 173 -33.30 -33.47 76.82
N LEU A 174 -33.97 -34.25 75.96
CA LEU A 174 -33.83 -35.71 75.91
C LEU A 174 -32.38 -36.14 75.60
N ARG A 175 -31.69 -35.45 74.69
CA ARG A 175 -30.27 -35.71 74.41
C ARG A 175 -29.38 -35.44 75.61
N THR A 176 -29.69 -34.45 76.46
CA THR A 176 -28.90 -34.21 77.68
C THR A 176 -28.99 -35.36 78.69
N LEU A 177 -30.15 -36.02 78.79
CA LEU A 177 -30.35 -37.17 79.70
C LEU A 177 -29.46 -38.36 79.33
N LEU A 178 -29.14 -38.52 78.05
CA LEU A 178 -28.29 -39.60 77.55
C LEU A 178 -26.80 -39.32 77.72
N LYS A 179 -26.40 -38.06 77.99
CA LYS A 179 -25.01 -37.69 78.21
C LYS A 179 -24.51 -38.16 79.58
N CYS A 180 -23.24 -38.53 79.64
CA CYS A 180 -22.54 -38.96 80.83
C CYS A 180 -22.43 -37.80 81.83
N ASN A 181 -22.99 -37.97 83.03
CA ASN A 181 -23.02 -36.95 84.07
C ASN A 181 -21.61 -36.49 84.52
N SER A 182 -20.55 -37.26 84.23
CA SER A 182 -19.18 -36.89 84.58
C SER A 182 -18.50 -35.97 83.56
N CYS A 183 -18.96 -35.92 82.30
CA CYS A 183 -18.30 -35.13 81.26
C CYS A 183 -19.26 -34.31 80.40
N ASN A 184 -20.59 -34.50 80.54
CA ASN A 184 -21.67 -33.79 79.84
C ASN A 184 -21.49 -33.69 78.31
N THR A 185 -20.73 -34.60 77.72
CA THR A 185 -20.34 -34.58 76.30
C THR A 185 -20.64 -35.91 75.64
N ARG A 186 -20.12 -37.01 76.19
CA ARG A 186 -20.27 -38.36 75.64
C ARG A 186 -21.52 -39.06 76.16
N LEU A 187 -22.05 -40.00 75.39
CA LEU A 187 -23.19 -40.82 75.81
C LEU A 187 -22.81 -41.82 76.92
N LYS A 188 -23.79 -42.14 77.77
CA LYS A 188 -23.69 -43.19 78.78
C LYS A 188 -23.56 -44.55 78.08
N SER A 189 -22.63 -45.38 78.54
CA SER A 189 -22.40 -46.72 77.97
C SER A 189 -21.97 -47.77 78.99
N HIS A 190 -21.59 -47.37 80.20
CA HIS A 190 -21.13 -48.28 81.26
C HIS A 190 -21.86 -47.95 82.56
N LEU A 191 -22.25 -48.98 83.30
CA LEU A 191 -22.94 -48.88 84.58
C LEU A 191 -22.09 -49.48 85.69
N LEU A 192 -22.22 -48.93 86.90
CA LEU A 192 -21.61 -49.46 88.11
C LEU A 192 -22.62 -50.32 88.86
N LEU A 193 -22.36 -51.62 88.99
CA LEU A 193 -23.31 -52.59 89.58
C LEU A 193 -23.67 -52.29 91.05
N ARG A 194 -22.78 -51.61 91.79
CA ARG A 194 -22.99 -51.31 93.21
C ARG A 194 -24.03 -50.22 93.46
N CYS A 195 -24.14 -49.25 92.57
CA CYS A 195 -25.01 -48.08 92.74
C CYS A 195 -25.86 -47.72 91.52
N MET A 196 -25.79 -48.52 90.46
CA MET A 196 -26.53 -48.39 89.20
C MET A 196 -26.34 -47.07 88.43
N HIS A 197 -25.37 -46.24 88.82
CA HIS A 197 -25.06 -45.00 88.10
C HIS A 197 -24.32 -45.29 86.79
N THR A 198 -24.71 -44.57 85.74
CA THR A 198 -24.25 -44.76 84.36
C THR A 198 -23.37 -43.61 83.87
N PHE A 199 -22.30 -43.97 83.18
CA PHE A 199 -21.29 -43.04 82.67
C PHE A 199 -20.77 -43.52 81.31
N CYS A 200 -19.99 -42.69 80.63
CA CYS A 200 -19.27 -43.12 79.43
C CYS A 200 -18.03 -43.92 79.84
N LYS A 201 -17.64 -44.88 78.99
CA LYS A 201 -16.42 -45.70 79.14
C LYS A 201 -15.20 -44.92 79.60
N GLN A 202 -14.89 -43.83 78.91
CA GLN A 202 -13.69 -43.02 79.16
C GLN A 202 -13.65 -42.41 80.57
N CYS A 203 -14.80 -42.01 81.13
CA CYS A 203 -14.87 -41.46 82.48
C CYS A 203 -14.70 -42.55 83.56
N ILE A 204 -15.17 -43.77 83.29
CA ILE A 204 -14.95 -44.89 84.21
C ILE A 204 -13.51 -45.37 84.16
N ASP A 205 -12.98 -45.59 82.95
CA ASP A 205 -11.61 -46.06 82.74
C ASP A 205 -10.59 -45.07 83.37
N SER A 206 -10.78 -43.76 83.15
CA SER A 206 -9.95 -42.73 83.78
C SER A 206 -9.94 -42.78 85.32
N ARG A 207 -11.08 -43.10 85.96
CA ARG A 207 -11.15 -43.25 87.43
C ARG A 207 -10.50 -44.54 87.94
N ILE A 208 -10.55 -45.61 87.15
CA ILE A 208 -9.88 -46.87 87.47
C ILE A 208 -8.36 -46.68 87.41
N ASP A 209 -7.87 -46.03 86.35
CA ASP A 209 -6.45 -45.79 86.10
C ASP A 209 -5.84 -44.85 87.14
N THR A 210 -6.55 -43.78 87.49
CA THR A 210 -6.11 -42.82 88.53
C THR A 210 -6.32 -43.32 89.97
N ARG A 211 -6.75 -44.58 90.15
CA ARG A 211 -7.09 -45.20 91.45
C ARG A 211 -8.16 -44.47 92.26
N GLN A 212 -8.94 -43.58 91.63
CA GLN A 212 -10.07 -42.87 92.23
C GLN A 212 -11.37 -43.67 92.09
N ARG A 213 -11.36 -44.89 92.63
CA ARG A 213 -12.42 -45.92 92.48
C ARG A 213 -13.67 -45.66 93.31
N LYS A 214 -14.19 -44.43 93.26
CA LYS A 214 -15.46 -43.98 93.87
C LYS A 214 -16.38 -43.43 92.79
N CYS A 215 -17.66 -43.76 92.85
CA CYS A 215 -18.67 -43.32 91.89
C CYS A 215 -18.74 -41.78 91.84
N PRO A 216 -18.67 -41.15 90.65
CA PRO A 216 -18.82 -39.69 90.52
C PRO A 216 -20.11 -39.12 91.09
N ASN A 217 -21.20 -39.91 91.13
CA ASN A 217 -22.53 -39.43 91.48
C ASN A 217 -22.86 -39.60 92.97
N CYS A 218 -22.53 -40.76 93.57
CA CYS A 218 -22.86 -41.07 94.97
C CYS A 218 -21.66 -41.33 95.88
N GLY A 219 -20.45 -41.44 95.34
CA GLY A 219 -19.23 -41.70 96.14
C GLY A 219 -19.00 -43.16 96.53
N ASP A 220 -19.88 -44.09 96.18
CA ASP A 220 -19.72 -45.52 96.46
C ASP A 220 -18.46 -46.11 95.81
N SER A 221 -17.73 -46.92 96.57
CA SER A 221 -16.55 -47.63 96.07
C SER A 221 -16.93 -48.72 95.06
N PHE A 222 -16.20 -48.81 93.95
CA PHE A 222 -16.43 -49.83 92.92
C PHE A 222 -15.13 -50.48 92.43
N GLY A 223 -15.15 -51.76 92.09
CA GLY A 223 -14.05 -52.50 91.49
C GLY A 223 -14.17 -52.62 89.97
N ILE A 224 -13.13 -53.16 89.31
CA ILE A 224 -13.14 -53.43 87.86
C ILE A 224 -14.26 -54.43 87.52
N GLY A 225 -14.51 -55.42 88.37
CA GLY A 225 -15.59 -56.39 88.19
C GLY A 225 -17.01 -55.81 88.35
N ASP A 226 -17.14 -54.61 88.93
CA ASP A 226 -18.42 -53.93 89.13
C ASP A 226 -18.84 -53.06 87.92
N VAL A 227 -17.98 -52.97 86.89
CA VAL A 227 -18.27 -52.21 85.68
C VAL A 227 -18.87 -53.13 84.62
N ARG A 228 -20.07 -52.81 84.16
CA ARG A 228 -20.70 -53.50 83.04
C ARG A 228 -21.00 -52.54 81.91
N GLN A 229 -20.68 -52.94 80.68
CA GLN A 229 -21.10 -52.22 79.50
C GLN A 229 -22.59 -52.52 79.23
N PHE A 230 -23.32 -51.49 78.84
CA PHE A 230 -24.69 -51.61 78.35
C PHE A 230 -24.84 -50.84 77.03
N TYR A 231 -25.88 -51.18 76.29
CA TYR A 231 -26.24 -50.55 75.03
C TYR A 231 -27.66 -50.00 75.17
N LEU A 232 -27.87 -48.77 74.70
CA LEU A 232 -29.16 -48.07 74.70
C LEU A 232 -29.94 -48.41 73.43
#